data_AF-A0A963AP33-F1
#
_entry.id   AF-A0A963AP33-F1
#
_cell.length_a   1.000
_cell.length_b   1.000
_cell.length_c   1.000
_cell.angle_alpha   90.00
_cell.angle_beta   90.00
_cell.angle_gamma   90.00
#
_symmetry.space_group_name_H-M   'P 1'
#
loop_
_entity.id
_entity.type
_entity.pdbx_description
1 polymer ?
#
loop_
_entity_poly.entity_id
_entity_poly.type
_entity_poly.pdbx_seq_one_letter_code
_entity_poly.pdbx_strand_id
1 'polypeptide(L)'
;MPAKISRSTYAAMYGPTTGDHVRLADTELFIEVEKDLTTYGEEVKFGGGKVIRDGMGQSQTTRAGGAVDTVITNALIVDHTGIYKADVGLKDGRIAAIGKAGNPDTQPNVDIIVGPGTEAIAGEGKILTAGGIDSHIHFIAPQQIEEALYSGITTMLGGGTGPATGTNATTCTPGPWNIHRMLEAAEALPMNLGFLGKGNASLPVALQEQIAAGAMGLKLHEDWGTTPAAIDNCLAVADVFDVQVAIHTDTLNESGFVEHTLAAMKGRTIHTYHTEGAGGGHAPDIIKACGQPNVL
;
A
#
# COMPACT_ATOMS: atom_id res chain seq x y z
N MET A 1 -1.16 32.14 33.48
CA MET A 1 -2.57 31.72 33.43
C MET A 1 -2.75 30.86 32.19
N PRO A 2 -3.47 29.73 32.25
CA PRO A 2 -3.76 28.94 31.06
C PRO A 2 -4.65 29.75 30.11
N ALA A 3 -4.25 29.85 28.84
CA ALA A 3 -5.05 30.46 27.78
C ALA A 3 -5.94 29.39 27.14
N LYS A 4 -7.19 29.74 26.83
CA LYS A 4 -8.12 28.87 26.11
C LYS A 4 -8.30 29.38 24.69
N ILE A 5 -8.38 28.46 23.73
CA ILE A 5 -8.71 28.75 22.33
C ILE A 5 -9.97 27.99 21.92
N SER A 6 -10.78 28.55 21.02
CA SER A 6 -11.96 27.85 20.49
C SER A 6 -11.52 26.67 19.62
N ARG A 7 -12.35 25.61 19.54
CA ARG A 7 -12.08 24.46 18.66
C ARG A 7 -11.88 24.86 17.20
N SER A 8 -12.70 25.78 16.69
CA SER A 8 -12.55 26.30 15.32
C SER A 8 -11.20 26.97 15.08
N THR A 9 -10.71 27.75 16.05
CA THR A 9 -9.41 28.44 15.97
C THR A 9 -8.28 27.42 16.09
N TYR A 10 -8.41 26.43 16.98
CA TYR A 10 -7.46 25.32 17.11
C TYR A 10 -7.33 24.56 15.78
N ALA A 11 -8.46 24.12 15.22
CA ALA A 11 -8.50 23.36 13.97
C ALA A 11 -7.90 24.14 12.79
N ALA A 12 -8.13 25.46 12.73
CA ALA A 12 -7.51 26.31 11.72
C ALA A 12 -5.99 26.45 11.86
N MET A 13 -5.44 26.30 13.07
CA MET A 13 -4.00 26.45 13.32
C MET A 13 -3.23 25.14 13.23
N TYR A 14 -3.80 24.05 13.74
CA TYR A 14 -3.12 22.77 13.96
C TYR A 14 -3.85 21.59 13.29
N GLY A 15 -4.99 21.81 12.62
CA GLY A 15 -5.88 20.73 12.21
C GLY A 15 -6.76 20.24 13.37
N PRO A 16 -7.76 19.38 13.06
CA PRO A 16 -8.74 18.89 14.04
C PRO A 16 -8.07 18.12 15.19
N THR A 17 -8.80 17.98 16.30
CA THR A 17 -8.42 17.19 17.48
C THR A 17 -9.59 16.32 17.95
N THR A 18 -9.40 15.52 19.01
CA THR A 18 -10.35 14.50 19.47
C THR A 18 -11.81 14.98 19.50
N GLY A 19 -12.70 14.23 18.85
CA GLY A 19 -14.13 14.50 18.71
C GLY A 19 -14.51 15.46 17.58
N ASP A 20 -13.55 16.15 16.95
CA ASP A 20 -13.83 16.90 15.73
C ASP A 20 -14.11 15.95 14.56
N HIS A 21 -14.93 16.42 13.62
CA HIS A 21 -15.28 15.66 12.42
C HIS A 21 -14.74 16.33 11.16
N VAL A 22 -14.34 15.52 10.17
CA VAL A 22 -13.90 15.98 8.85
C VAL A 22 -14.69 15.23 7.78
N ARG A 23 -15.28 15.98 6.84
CA ARG A 23 -15.89 15.41 5.63
C ARG A 23 -14.79 14.98 4.66
N LEU A 24 -14.89 13.76 4.12
CA LEU A 24 -13.98 13.30 3.09
C LEU A 24 -14.39 13.86 1.73
N ALA A 25 -13.61 14.83 1.23
CA ALA A 25 -13.87 15.54 -0.02
C ALA A 25 -15.32 16.08 -0.09
N ASP A 26 -16.03 15.80 -1.17
CA ASP A 26 -17.43 16.15 -1.42
C ASP A 26 -18.40 15.00 -1.12
N THR A 27 -17.94 13.94 -0.45
CA THR A 27 -18.78 12.80 -0.06
C THR A 27 -19.69 13.12 1.15
N GLU A 28 -20.56 12.17 1.49
CA GLU A 28 -21.31 12.17 2.76
C GLU A 28 -20.65 11.30 3.84
N LEU A 29 -19.36 11.01 3.68
CA LEU A 29 -18.55 10.32 4.69
C LEU A 29 -17.90 11.35 5.62
N PHE A 30 -18.09 11.15 6.92
CA PHE A 30 -17.48 11.96 7.97
C PHE A 30 -16.65 11.06 8.86
N ILE A 31 -15.39 11.46 9.07
CA ILE A 31 -14.49 10.79 9.99
C ILE A 31 -14.39 11.59 11.29
N GLU A 32 -14.36 10.90 12.43
CA GLU A 32 -14.14 11.51 13.75
C GLU A 32 -12.70 11.27 14.19
N VAL A 33 -12.07 12.27 14.80
CA VAL A 33 -10.75 12.10 15.43
C VAL A 33 -10.92 11.33 16.74
N GLU A 34 -10.50 10.06 16.77
CA GLU A 34 -10.68 9.15 17.91
C GLU A 34 -9.75 9.48 19.08
N LYS A 35 -8.52 9.94 18.79
CA LYS A 35 -7.52 10.34 19.78
C LYS A 35 -6.55 11.37 19.18
N ASP A 36 -5.92 12.16 20.05
CA ASP A 36 -4.86 13.09 19.70
C ASP A 36 -3.66 12.82 20.62
N LEU A 37 -2.49 12.60 20.02
CA LEU A 37 -1.25 12.29 20.75
C LEU A 37 -0.50 13.55 21.19
N THR A 38 -0.99 14.74 20.85
CA THR A 38 -0.36 16.00 21.28
C THR A 38 -0.52 16.27 22.78
N THR A 39 0.25 17.23 23.28
CA THR A 39 -0.03 17.93 24.53
C THR A 39 -0.46 19.36 24.19
N TYR A 40 -1.68 19.76 24.55
CA TYR A 40 -2.20 21.06 24.11
C TYR A 40 -1.36 22.26 24.59
N GLY A 41 -0.98 23.11 23.64
CA GLY A 41 -0.04 24.22 23.83
C GLY A 41 1.41 23.89 23.49
N GLU A 42 1.72 22.60 23.27
CA GLU A 42 3.04 22.07 22.91
C GLU A 42 3.07 21.48 21.49
N GLU A 43 2.10 21.85 20.66
CA GLU A 43 2.05 21.48 19.25
C GLU A 43 3.31 21.98 18.53
N VAL A 44 3.95 21.11 17.76
CA VAL A 44 5.12 21.50 16.98
C VAL A 44 4.69 22.07 15.65
N LYS A 45 5.16 23.28 15.35
CA LYS A 45 4.88 23.99 14.09
C LYS A 45 6.11 24.71 13.61
N PHE A 46 6.42 24.55 12.32
CA PHE A 46 7.54 25.21 11.66
C PHE A 46 7.15 26.57 11.07
N GLY A 47 8.12 27.49 10.97
CA GLY A 47 7.96 28.80 10.35
C GLY A 47 8.55 29.97 11.16
N GLY A 48 8.58 31.16 10.55
CA GLY A 48 9.10 32.37 11.19
C GLY A 48 8.38 32.68 12.52
N GLY A 49 9.13 32.71 13.61
CA GLY A 49 8.60 32.96 14.97
C GLY A 49 7.74 31.83 15.54
N LYS A 50 7.81 30.60 15.00
CA LYS A 50 7.04 29.43 15.47
C LYS A 50 7.82 28.58 16.48
N VAL A 51 7.44 27.31 16.63
CA VAL A 51 7.89 26.42 17.72
C VAL A 51 9.18 25.70 17.36
N ILE A 52 9.28 25.12 16.15
CA ILE A 52 10.49 24.41 15.69
C ILE A 52 11.57 25.44 15.35
N ARG A 53 12.33 25.81 16.38
CA ARG A 53 13.48 26.73 16.33
C ARG A 53 14.51 26.28 17.35
N ASP A 54 15.76 26.65 17.09
CA ASP A 54 16.92 26.31 17.90
C ASP A 54 16.70 26.56 19.41
N GLY A 55 16.85 25.50 20.21
CA GLY A 55 16.68 25.53 21.67
C GLY A 55 15.24 25.64 22.15
N MET A 56 14.25 25.66 21.25
CA MET A 56 12.82 25.71 21.57
C MET A 56 12.21 24.34 21.31
N GLY A 57 11.34 24.17 20.29
CA GLY A 57 10.85 22.86 19.85
C GLY A 57 11.84 22.05 19.02
N GLN A 58 12.99 22.65 18.65
CA GLN A 58 14.15 21.93 18.10
C GLN A 58 15.18 21.72 19.22
N SER A 59 15.46 20.45 19.55
CA SER A 59 16.52 20.02 20.46
C SER A 59 17.90 20.24 19.86
N GLN A 60 18.94 20.22 20.70
CA GLN A 60 20.34 20.13 20.28
C GLN A 60 20.78 18.69 19.93
N THR A 61 19.90 17.71 20.12
CA THR A 61 20.17 16.30 19.86
C THR A 61 20.50 16.07 18.39
N THR A 62 21.65 15.46 18.13
CA THR A 62 22.07 15.12 16.76
C THR A 62 21.26 13.93 16.22
N ARG A 63 21.29 13.74 14.89
CA ARG A 63 20.72 12.54 14.24
C ARG A 63 21.24 11.23 14.86
N ALA A 64 22.56 11.15 15.11
CA ALA A 64 23.20 10.01 15.76
C ALA A 64 22.75 9.85 17.23
N GLY A 65 22.42 10.96 17.88
CA GLY A 65 21.85 11.00 19.23
C GLY A 65 20.36 10.66 19.32
N GLY A 66 19.69 10.39 18.19
CA GLY A 66 18.30 9.93 18.18
C GLY A 66 17.32 10.84 17.42
N ALA A 67 17.71 12.03 17.00
CA ALA A 67 16.83 12.89 16.20
C ALA A 67 16.44 12.22 14.87
N VAL A 68 15.23 12.51 14.40
CA VAL A 68 14.69 11.99 13.13
C VAL A 68 15.17 12.77 11.92
N ASP A 69 15.11 12.17 10.73
CA ASP A 69 15.51 12.80 9.46
C ASP A 69 14.46 13.78 8.97
N THR A 70 13.18 13.43 9.14
CA THR A 70 12.04 14.28 8.79
C THR A 70 10.93 14.08 9.81
N VAL A 71 10.17 15.14 10.10
CA VAL A 71 8.94 15.07 10.88
C VAL A 71 7.76 15.60 10.06
N ILE A 72 6.68 14.84 10.01
CA ILE A 72 5.37 15.32 9.53
C ILE A 72 4.59 15.79 10.76
N THR A 73 4.33 17.09 10.86
CA THR A 73 3.70 17.67 12.05
C THR A 73 2.19 17.69 11.96
N ASN A 74 1.49 17.42 13.06
CA ASN A 74 0.05 17.61 13.21
C ASN A 74 -0.81 16.92 12.11
N ALA A 75 -0.46 15.70 11.71
CA ALA A 75 -1.19 14.97 10.68
C ALA A 75 -2.46 14.31 11.24
N LEU A 76 -3.60 14.46 10.55
CA LEU A 76 -4.76 13.60 10.78
C LEU A 76 -4.54 12.28 10.04
N ILE A 77 -4.14 11.23 10.76
CA ILE A 77 -3.89 9.90 10.22
C ILE A 77 -5.23 9.19 10.04
N VAL A 78 -5.45 8.66 8.84
CA VAL A 78 -6.57 7.77 8.52
C VAL A 78 -5.98 6.45 8.04
N ASP A 79 -6.16 5.42 8.85
CA ASP A 79 -5.61 4.09 8.59
C ASP A 79 -6.55 3.00 9.12
N HIS A 80 -6.35 1.75 8.69
CA HIS A 80 -7.12 0.61 9.20
C HIS A 80 -6.92 0.39 10.72
N THR A 81 -5.82 0.90 11.30
CA THR A 81 -5.55 0.86 12.74
C THR A 81 -6.28 1.94 13.54
N GLY A 82 -6.91 2.93 12.88
CA GLY A 82 -7.72 3.97 13.51
C GLY A 82 -7.62 5.33 12.81
N ILE A 83 -8.39 6.29 13.33
CA ILE A 83 -8.44 7.68 12.84
C ILE A 83 -8.02 8.63 13.94
N TYR A 84 -6.80 9.17 13.85
CA TYR A 84 -6.22 9.89 14.98
C TYR A 84 -5.20 10.96 14.57
N LYS A 85 -4.91 11.85 15.51
CA LYS A 85 -4.01 12.99 15.31
C LYS A 85 -2.66 12.72 15.95
N ALA A 86 -1.58 12.88 15.19
CA ALA A 86 -0.21 12.70 15.68
C ALA A 86 0.83 13.41 14.80
N ASP A 87 2.04 13.51 15.31
CA ASP A 87 3.24 13.74 14.51
C ASP A 87 3.82 12.39 14.04
N VAL A 88 4.49 12.38 12.90
CA VAL A 88 5.15 11.18 12.34
C VAL A 88 6.63 11.47 12.11
N GLY A 89 7.51 10.70 12.75
CA GLY A 89 8.95 10.79 12.59
C GLY A 89 9.46 9.77 11.55
N LEU A 90 10.27 10.23 10.60
CA LEU A 90 10.91 9.40 9.58
C LEU A 90 12.42 9.31 9.85
N LYS A 91 12.96 8.10 9.77
CA LYS A 91 14.40 7.85 9.89
C LYS A 91 14.82 6.73 8.96
N ASP A 92 15.92 6.93 8.23
CA ASP A 92 16.46 5.95 7.27
C ASP A 92 15.41 5.47 6.25
N GLY A 93 14.54 6.37 5.79
CA GLY A 93 13.46 6.06 4.85
C GLY A 93 12.29 5.25 5.41
N ARG A 94 12.20 5.10 6.75
CA ARG A 94 11.13 4.34 7.43
C ARG A 94 10.37 5.22 8.42
N ILE A 95 9.14 4.83 8.73
CA ILE A 95 8.39 5.37 9.87
C ILE A 95 9.09 4.89 11.15
N ALA A 96 9.69 5.82 11.88
CA ALA A 96 10.44 5.52 13.10
C ALA A 96 9.55 5.57 14.35
N ALA A 97 8.61 6.51 14.40
CA ALA A 97 7.65 6.66 15.48
C ALA A 97 6.44 7.50 15.04
N ILE A 98 5.31 7.27 15.71
CA ILE A 98 4.07 8.04 15.58
C ILE A 98 3.69 8.45 17.01
N GLY A 99 3.57 9.74 17.28
CA GLY A 99 3.46 10.24 18.65
C GLY A 99 3.49 11.76 18.71
N LYS A 100 4.04 12.30 19.80
CA LYS A 100 4.31 13.73 19.94
C LYS A 100 5.76 14.04 19.59
N ALA A 101 5.98 14.91 18.62
CA ALA A 101 7.30 15.41 18.30
C ALA A 101 7.69 16.66 19.10
N GLY A 102 8.99 16.99 19.08
CA GLY A 102 9.52 18.24 19.58
C GLY A 102 10.85 18.11 20.29
N ASN A 103 11.03 18.93 21.33
CA ASN A 103 12.24 18.96 22.12
C ASN A 103 11.97 18.46 23.56
N PRO A 104 12.55 17.33 23.98
CA PRO A 104 12.37 16.83 25.35
C PRO A 104 12.97 17.73 26.43
N ASP A 105 13.87 18.65 26.08
CA ASP A 105 14.49 19.58 27.04
C ASP A 105 13.51 20.66 27.51
N THR A 106 12.49 20.97 26.72
CA THR A 106 11.58 22.11 26.94
C THR A 106 10.11 21.73 26.92
N GLN A 107 9.76 20.57 26.35
CA GLN A 107 8.38 20.13 26.16
C GLN A 107 8.15 18.78 26.85
N PRO A 108 6.99 18.58 27.50
CA PRO A 108 6.64 17.29 28.09
C PRO A 108 6.29 16.25 27.02
N ASN A 109 6.40 14.97 27.39
CA ASN A 109 5.87 13.82 26.65
C ASN A 109 6.32 13.72 25.18
N VAL A 110 7.59 14.02 24.88
CA VAL A 110 8.14 13.92 23.52
C VAL A 110 8.56 12.48 23.21
N ASP A 111 7.94 11.90 22.18
CA ASP A 111 8.28 10.58 21.62
C ASP A 111 9.27 10.70 20.44
N ILE A 112 9.20 11.81 19.70
CA ILE A 112 9.96 12.05 18.46
C ILE A 112 10.83 13.29 18.61
N ILE A 113 12.15 13.12 18.67
CA ILE A 113 13.08 14.23 18.85
C ILE A 113 13.31 14.95 17.52
N VAL A 114 13.01 16.24 17.48
CA VAL A 114 13.37 17.15 16.38
C VAL A 114 14.72 17.78 16.69
N GLY A 115 15.72 17.52 15.86
CA GLY A 115 17.09 18.02 16.04
C GLY A 115 17.55 18.94 14.90
N PRO A 116 18.81 19.38 14.91
CA PRO A 116 19.32 20.33 13.90
C PRO A 116 19.36 19.77 12.47
N GLY A 117 19.30 18.44 12.29
CA GLY A 117 19.29 17.78 10.98
C GLY A 117 17.90 17.30 10.53
N THR A 118 16.84 17.66 11.25
CA THR A 118 15.47 17.22 10.97
C THR A 118 14.78 18.18 9.99
N GLU A 119 14.28 17.66 8.87
CA GLU A 119 13.37 18.39 7.96
C GLU A 119 11.92 18.38 8.51
N ALA A 120 11.10 19.36 8.13
CA ALA A 120 9.70 19.46 8.54
C ALA A 120 8.74 19.49 7.35
N ILE A 121 7.71 18.62 7.41
CA ILE A 121 6.55 18.62 6.51
C ILE A 121 5.32 19.02 7.33
N ALA A 122 4.64 20.10 6.95
CA ALA A 122 3.47 20.58 7.65
C ALA A 122 2.21 19.75 7.31
N GLY A 123 1.80 18.87 8.22
CA GLY A 123 0.59 18.04 8.12
C GLY A 123 -0.67 18.70 8.71
N GLU A 124 -0.56 19.84 9.39
CA GLU A 124 -1.73 20.54 9.92
C GLU A 124 -2.78 20.84 8.84
N GLY A 125 -4.02 20.42 9.10
CA GLY A 125 -5.13 20.55 8.16
C GLY A 125 -5.00 19.66 6.92
N LYS A 126 -4.18 18.61 6.96
CA LYS A 126 -4.10 17.54 5.95
C LYS A 126 -4.48 16.20 6.58
N ILE A 127 -4.99 15.31 5.73
CA ILE A 127 -5.14 13.90 6.05
C ILE A 127 -3.88 13.18 5.53
N LEU A 128 -3.34 12.29 6.35
CA LEU A 128 -2.22 11.41 6.01
C LEU A 128 -2.74 9.97 5.97
N THR A 129 -2.48 9.27 4.87
CA THR A 129 -2.77 7.85 4.70
C THR A 129 -1.48 7.12 4.34
N ALA A 130 -1.51 5.78 4.42
CA ALA A 130 -0.55 4.99 3.67
C ALA A 130 -0.71 5.27 2.16
N GLY A 131 0.35 5.04 1.39
CA GLY A 131 0.24 5.04 -0.07
C GLY A 131 -0.56 3.82 -0.54
N GLY A 132 -1.35 3.99 -1.61
CA GLY A 132 -2.14 2.91 -2.19
C GLY A 132 -1.26 1.75 -2.68
N ILE A 133 -1.78 0.54 -2.55
CA ILE A 133 -1.21 -0.69 -3.11
C ILE A 133 -2.19 -1.20 -4.16
N ASP A 134 -1.86 -1.02 -5.43
CA ASP A 134 -2.62 -1.62 -6.53
C ASP A 134 -2.00 -2.97 -6.85
N SER A 135 -2.81 -4.03 -6.73
CA SER A 135 -2.36 -5.41 -6.88
C SER A 135 -2.85 -6.10 -8.15
N HIS A 136 -3.44 -5.36 -9.11
CA HIS A 136 -3.89 -5.89 -10.39
C HIS A 136 -3.41 -5.02 -11.57
N ILE A 137 -2.10 -4.80 -11.65
CA ILE A 137 -1.50 -3.95 -12.69
C ILE A 137 -1.11 -4.73 -13.93
N HIS A 138 -1.60 -4.28 -15.08
CA HIS A 138 -1.02 -4.66 -16.37
C HIS A 138 0.10 -3.68 -16.71
N PHE A 139 1.35 -4.13 -16.80
CA PHE A 139 2.49 -3.27 -17.16
C PHE A 139 2.57 -3.02 -18.68
N ILE A 140 1.59 -2.26 -19.19
CA ILE A 140 1.40 -1.97 -20.62
C ILE A 140 2.30 -0.84 -21.08
N ALA A 141 2.40 0.24 -20.30
CA ALA A 141 3.16 1.44 -20.68
C ALA A 141 3.72 2.17 -19.45
N PRO A 142 4.92 2.77 -19.51
CA PRO A 142 5.55 3.41 -18.36
C PRO A 142 4.79 4.65 -17.84
N GLN A 143 3.97 5.30 -18.66
CA GLN A 143 3.18 6.48 -18.28
C GLN A 143 2.22 6.20 -17.11
N GLN A 144 1.76 4.95 -16.97
CA GLN A 144 0.86 4.56 -15.89
C GLN A 144 1.49 4.69 -14.50
N ILE A 145 2.83 4.73 -14.40
CA ILE A 145 3.54 4.91 -13.13
C ILE A 145 3.28 6.30 -12.56
N GLU A 146 3.33 7.34 -13.41
CA GLU A 146 3.07 8.72 -12.98
C GLU A 146 1.60 8.91 -12.59
N GLU A 147 0.67 8.35 -13.37
CA GLU A 147 -0.76 8.41 -13.04
C GLU A 147 -1.08 7.68 -11.73
N ALA A 148 -0.46 6.52 -11.50
CA ALA A 148 -0.57 5.83 -10.22
C ALA A 148 -0.05 6.71 -9.07
N LEU A 149 1.14 7.30 -9.23
CA LEU A 149 1.71 8.18 -8.21
C LEU A 149 0.82 9.39 -7.89
N TYR A 150 0.26 10.05 -8.91
CA TYR A 150 -0.59 11.23 -8.73
C TYR A 150 -1.96 10.91 -8.13
N SER A 151 -2.42 9.67 -8.24
CA SER A 151 -3.61 9.18 -7.54
C SER A 151 -3.32 8.71 -6.10
N GLY A 152 -2.05 8.73 -5.66
CA GLY A 152 -1.63 8.33 -4.32
C GLY A 152 -1.21 6.87 -4.18
N ILE A 153 -1.03 6.14 -5.29
CA ILE A 153 -0.49 4.78 -5.30
C ILE A 153 1.04 4.85 -5.16
N THR A 154 1.60 3.98 -4.34
CA THR A 154 3.06 3.88 -4.11
C THR A 154 3.60 2.47 -4.31
N THR A 155 2.72 1.50 -4.53
CA THR A 155 3.07 0.11 -4.84
C THR A 155 2.18 -0.42 -5.94
N MET A 156 2.79 -1.03 -6.96
CA MET A 156 2.11 -1.60 -8.12
C MET A 156 2.54 -3.06 -8.30
N LEU A 157 1.62 -4.00 -8.15
CA LEU A 157 1.84 -5.43 -8.30
C LEU A 157 1.01 -5.96 -9.46
N GLY A 158 1.61 -6.77 -10.31
CA GLY A 158 0.93 -7.31 -11.49
C GLY A 158 1.94 -7.84 -12.49
N GLY A 159 1.72 -7.74 -13.80
CA GLY A 159 2.66 -8.29 -14.77
C GLY A 159 2.54 -7.67 -16.15
N GLY A 160 3.60 -7.74 -16.94
CA GLY A 160 3.60 -7.22 -18.29
C GLY A 160 4.98 -7.07 -18.90
N THR A 161 5.02 -6.77 -20.20
CA THR A 161 6.27 -6.59 -20.98
C THR A 161 6.17 -5.40 -21.93
N GLY A 162 5.31 -4.43 -21.61
CA GLY A 162 4.88 -3.38 -22.55
C GLY A 162 3.59 -3.78 -23.30
N PRO A 163 3.26 -3.11 -24.42
CA PRO A 163 1.95 -3.24 -25.08
C PRO A 163 1.81 -4.50 -25.96
N ALA A 164 2.41 -5.61 -25.53
CA ALA A 164 2.25 -6.90 -26.18
C ALA A 164 0.84 -7.46 -25.93
N THR A 165 0.30 -8.21 -26.89
CA THR A 165 -1.06 -8.81 -26.78
C THR A 165 -1.28 -9.56 -25.47
N GLY A 166 -0.27 -10.34 -25.03
CA GLY A 166 -0.36 -11.08 -23.76
C GLY A 166 -0.45 -10.18 -22.53
N THR A 167 0.22 -9.02 -22.53
CA THR A 167 0.16 -8.05 -21.43
C THR A 167 -1.12 -7.23 -21.46
N ASN A 168 -1.59 -6.87 -22.65
CA ASN A 168 -2.88 -6.19 -22.82
C ASN A 168 -4.05 -7.05 -22.31
N ALA A 169 -3.90 -8.37 -22.31
CA ALA A 169 -4.89 -9.32 -21.81
C ALA A 169 -4.64 -9.77 -20.37
N THR A 170 -3.38 -9.95 -19.95
CA THR A 170 -3.06 -10.67 -18.71
C THR A 170 -1.93 -9.98 -17.92
N THR A 171 -2.04 -9.99 -16.59
CA THR A 171 -0.97 -9.55 -15.67
C THR A 171 0.17 -10.55 -15.57
N CYS A 172 0.77 -10.93 -16.69
CA CYS A 172 1.87 -11.89 -16.76
C CYS A 172 3.14 -11.24 -17.31
N THR A 173 4.27 -11.47 -16.64
CA THR A 173 5.63 -11.25 -17.13
C THR A 173 6.26 -12.61 -17.43
N PRO A 174 6.09 -13.16 -18.64
CA PRO A 174 6.32 -14.59 -18.87
C PRO A 174 7.79 -14.93 -19.06
N GLY A 175 8.30 -15.84 -18.23
CA GLY A 175 9.64 -16.44 -18.37
C GLY A 175 10.80 -15.59 -17.83
N PRO A 176 11.96 -16.20 -17.53
CA PRO A 176 13.08 -15.53 -16.85
C PRO A 176 13.60 -14.27 -17.56
N TRP A 177 13.71 -14.31 -18.89
CA TRP A 177 14.29 -13.20 -19.63
C TRP A 177 13.46 -11.93 -19.52
N ASN A 178 12.12 -12.04 -19.65
CA ASN A 178 11.22 -10.90 -19.55
C ASN A 178 11.19 -10.33 -18.13
N ILE A 179 11.21 -11.20 -17.11
CA ILE A 179 11.27 -10.79 -15.71
C ILE A 179 12.52 -9.95 -15.46
N HIS A 180 13.70 -10.40 -15.91
CA HIS A 180 14.92 -9.62 -15.77
C HIS A 180 14.86 -8.26 -16.48
N ARG A 181 14.28 -8.19 -17.69
CA ARG A 181 14.12 -6.89 -18.40
C ARG A 181 13.20 -5.93 -17.67
N MET A 182 12.12 -6.43 -17.07
CA MET A 182 11.20 -5.59 -16.30
C MET A 182 11.81 -5.12 -14.98
N LEU A 183 12.60 -5.97 -14.30
CA LEU A 183 13.36 -5.58 -13.12
C LEU A 183 14.40 -4.50 -13.46
N GLU A 184 15.15 -4.64 -14.56
CA GLU A 184 16.10 -3.61 -15.01
C GLU A 184 15.39 -2.29 -15.36
N ALA A 185 14.22 -2.35 -15.99
CA ALA A 185 13.42 -1.15 -16.29
C ALA A 185 12.88 -0.47 -15.03
N ALA A 186 12.59 -1.24 -13.97
CA ALA A 186 12.07 -0.75 -12.70
C ALA A 186 13.06 0.11 -11.91
N GLU A 187 14.37 -0.10 -12.07
CA GLU A 187 15.43 0.62 -11.33
C GLU A 187 15.38 2.15 -11.49
N ALA A 188 14.74 2.65 -12.56
CA ALA A 188 14.62 4.08 -12.82
C ALA A 188 13.37 4.73 -12.17
N LEU A 189 12.52 3.95 -11.50
CA LEU A 189 11.19 4.39 -11.08
C LEU A 189 11.10 4.53 -9.55
N PRO A 190 10.61 5.68 -9.02
CA PRO A 190 10.42 5.89 -7.59
C PRO A 190 9.12 5.24 -7.10
N MET A 191 8.96 3.94 -7.33
CA MET A 191 7.75 3.16 -7.05
C MET A 191 8.14 1.75 -6.58
N ASN A 192 7.40 1.17 -5.63
CA ASN A 192 7.57 -0.25 -5.31
C ASN A 192 6.88 -1.08 -6.40
N LEU A 193 7.62 -1.93 -7.11
CA LEU A 193 7.09 -2.74 -8.21
C LEU A 193 7.24 -4.24 -7.91
N GLY A 194 6.19 -5.01 -8.20
CA GLY A 194 6.19 -6.46 -8.09
C GLY A 194 5.66 -7.11 -9.38
N PHE A 195 6.40 -8.08 -9.91
CA PHE A 195 6.05 -8.75 -11.17
C PHE A 195 5.56 -10.18 -10.92
N LEU A 196 4.42 -10.53 -11.50
CA LEU A 196 3.83 -11.85 -11.54
C LEU A 196 4.31 -12.60 -12.79
N GLY A 197 4.72 -13.85 -12.60
CA GLY A 197 4.94 -14.78 -13.70
C GLY A 197 3.62 -15.33 -14.25
N LYS A 198 3.70 -16.08 -15.36
CA LYS A 198 2.54 -16.83 -15.88
C LYS A 198 2.40 -18.14 -15.11
N GLY A 199 1.25 -18.36 -14.47
CA GLY A 199 0.92 -19.55 -13.68
C GLY A 199 0.30 -20.69 -14.48
N ASN A 200 -0.08 -20.48 -15.74
CA ASN A 200 -0.73 -21.47 -16.58
C ASN A 200 0.26 -22.51 -17.13
N ALA A 201 0.54 -23.55 -16.34
CA ALA A 201 1.24 -24.76 -16.76
C ALA A 201 0.76 -25.97 -15.94
N SER A 202 0.73 -27.16 -16.53
CA SER A 202 0.38 -28.40 -15.83
C SER A 202 1.59 -29.12 -15.22
N LEU A 203 2.80 -28.60 -15.42
CA LEU A 203 4.05 -29.10 -14.84
C LEU A 203 4.79 -27.96 -14.13
N PRO A 204 5.54 -28.24 -13.06
CA PRO A 204 6.00 -27.20 -12.15
C PRO A 204 7.22 -26.43 -12.66
N VAL A 205 8.11 -27.06 -13.43
CA VAL A 205 9.46 -26.55 -13.72
C VAL A 205 9.46 -25.15 -14.36
N ALA A 206 8.55 -24.90 -15.31
CA ALA A 206 8.42 -23.60 -15.96
C ALA A 206 7.90 -22.49 -15.03
N LEU A 207 7.15 -22.85 -13.98
CA LEU A 207 6.68 -21.89 -12.98
C LEU A 207 7.81 -21.57 -11.99
N GLN A 208 8.56 -22.60 -11.59
CA GLN A 208 9.68 -22.48 -10.66
C GLN A 208 10.79 -21.58 -11.21
N GLU A 209 11.15 -21.69 -12.48
CA GLU A 209 12.18 -20.83 -13.08
C GLU A 209 11.78 -19.35 -13.15
N GLN A 210 10.47 -19.05 -13.27
CA GLN A 210 9.97 -17.68 -13.25
C GLN A 210 10.11 -17.05 -11.86
N ILE A 211 9.75 -17.79 -10.82
CA ILE A 211 9.92 -17.33 -9.43
C ILE A 211 11.41 -17.16 -9.11
N ALA A 212 12.25 -18.12 -9.51
CA ALA A 212 13.70 -18.04 -9.33
C ALA A 212 14.34 -16.85 -10.07
N ALA A 213 13.73 -16.38 -11.17
CA ALA A 213 14.16 -15.20 -11.91
C ALA A 213 13.70 -13.87 -11.27
N GLY A 214 12.85 -13.91 -10.24
CA GLY A 214 12.40 -12.73 -9.50
C GLY A 214 10.92 -12.41 -9.60
N ALA A 215 10.08 -13.31 -10.15
CA ALA A 215 8.63 -13.16 -10.00
C ALA A 215 8.23 -13.31 -8.53
N MET A 216 7.42 -12.38 -8.01
CA MET A 216 6.96 -12.37 -6.61
C MET A 216 5.63 -13.11 -6.39
N GLY A 217 5.06 -13.64 -7.48
CA GLY A 217 3.80 -14.38 -7.53
C GLY A 217 3.51 -14.87 -8.93
N LEU A 218 2.37 -15.52 -9.12
CA LEU A 218 1.93 -16.05 -10.40
C LEU A 218 0.50 -15.64 -10.72
N LYS A 219 0.20 -15.40 -12.01
CA LYS A 219 -1.15 -15.17 -12.51
C LYS A 219 -1.64 -16.38 -13.30
N LEU A 220 -2.77 -16.96 -12.89
CA LEU A 220 -3.59 -17.84 -13.71
C LEU A 220 -4.58 -16.99 -14.51
N HIS A 221 -4.63 -17.16 -15.83
CA HIS A 221 -5.56 -16.44 -16.70
C HIS A 221 -6.21 -17.35 -17.74
N GLU A 222 -7.50 -17.13 -18.03
CA GLU A 222 -8.25 -18.00 -18.94
C GLU A 222 -7.73 -17.95 -20.38
N ASP A 223 -7.26 -16.79 -20.85
CA ASP A 223 -6.56 -16.60 -22.12
C ASP A 223 -5.33 -17.50 -22.30
N TRP A 224 -4.75 -17.99 -21.19
CA TRP A 224 -3.67 -18.97 -21.16
C TRP A 224 -4.13 -20.37 -20.69
N GLY A 225 -5.42 -20.55 -20.40
CA GLY A 225 -6.07 -21.78 -19.96
C GLY A 225 -6.06 -21.97 -18.43
N THR A 226 -7.08 -21.45 -17.73
CA THR A 226 -7.24 -21.63 -16.27
C THR A 226 -7.95 -22.95 -15.94
N THR A 227 -7.31 -24.06 -16.31
CA THR A 227 -7.86 -25.40 -16.09
C THR A 227 -7.57 -25.92 -14.69
N PRO A 228 -8.32 -26.92 -14.17
CA PRO A 228 -8.05 -27.55 -12.88
C PRO A 228 -6.60 -28.05 -12.72
N ALA A 229 -5.99 -28.58 -13.80
CA ALA A 229 -4.60 -29.04 -13.77
C ALA A 229 -3.60 -27.87 -13.62
N ALA A 230 -3.85 -26.74 -14.28
CA ALA A 230 -3.02 -25.54 -14.13
C ALA A 230 -3.19 -24.93 -12.74
N ILE A 231 -4.42 -24.86 -12.21
CA ILE A 231 -4.72 -24.37 -10.86
C ILE A 231 -3.97 -25.20 -9.81
N ASP A 232 -4.09 -26.53 -9.88
CA ASP A 232 -3.49 -27.42 -8.90
C ASP A 232 -1.97 -27.34 -8.86
N ASN A 233 -1.34 -27.36 -10.05
CA ASN A 233 0.11 -27.25 -10.19
C ASN A 233 0.63 -25.87 -9.76
N CYS A 234 -0.02 -24.78 -10.18
CA CYS A 234 0.38 -23.43 -9.83
C CYS A 234 0.37 -23.21 -8.31
N LEU A 235 -0.70 -23.62 -7.64
CA LEU A 235 -0.81 -23.53 -6.18
C LEU A 235 0.19 -24.44 -5.46
N ALA A 236 0.48 -25.63 -5.99
CA ALA A 236 1.51 -26.51 -5.41
C ALA A 236 2.92 -25.89 -5.52
N VAL A 237 3.22 -25.18 -6.61
CA VAL A 237 4.47 -24.41 -6.73
C VAL A 237 4.47 -23.23 -5.77
N ALA A 238 3.35 -22.53 -5.65
CA ALA A 238 3.22 -21.37 -4.75
C ALA A 238 3.48 -21.74 -3.28
N ASP A 239 2.94 -22.86 -2.79
CA ASP A 239 3.17 -23.34 -1.42
C ASP A 239 4.66 -23.63 -1.15
N VAL A 240 5.41 -24.11 -2.15
CA VAL A 240 6.85 -24.42 -2.01
C VAL A 240 7.70 -23.15 -1.97
N PHE A 241 7.31 -22.13 -2.73
CA PHE A 241 8.08 -20.89 -2.90
C PHE A 241 7.60 -19.75 -2.00
N ASP A 242 6.51 -19.94 -1.26
CA ASP A 242 5.88 -18.93 -0.40
C ASP A 242 5.52 -17.65 -1.16
N VAL A 243 4.82 -17.81 -2.29
CA VAL A 243 4.35 -16.69 -3.13
C VAL A 243 2.84 -16.74 -3.34
N GLN A 244 2.23 -15.60 -3.62
CA GLN A 244 0.80 -15.52 -3.90
C GLN A 244 0.46 -15.98 -5.34
N VAL A 245 -0.73 -16.55 -5.52
CA VAL A 245 -1.33 -16.80 -6.84
C VAL A 245 -2.56 -15.93 -7.01
N ALA A 246 -2.57 -15.12 -8.06
CA ALA A 246 -3.76 -14.42 -8.52
C ALA A 246 -4.45 -15.24 -9.62
N ILE A 247 -5.79 -15.22 -9.67
CA ILE A 247 -6.56 -16.00 -10.65
C ILE A 247 -7.64 -15.18 -11.33
N HIS A 248 -7.69 -15.32 -12.65
CA HIS A 248 -8.83 -15.06 -13.52
C HIS A 248 -9.34 -16.41 -14.01
N THR A 249 -10.56 -16.76 -13.62
CA THR A 249 -11.12 -18.12 -13.79
C THR A 249 -11.74 -18.34 -15.18
N ASP A 250 -12.10 -19.58 -15.49
CA ASP A 250 -12.62 -20.01 -16.79
C ASP A 250 -14.05 -19.50 -17.02
N THR A 251 -14.20 -18.35 -17.68
CA THR A 251 -15.50 -17.70 -17.92
C THR A 251 -16.43 -18.60 -18.71
N LEU A 252 -15.87 -19.36 -19.64
CA LEU A 252 -16.60 -20.24 -20.56
C LEU A 252 -17.13 -21.49 -19.87
N ASN A 253 -16.66 -21.79 -18.66
CA ASN A 253 -16.88 -23.06 -17.99
C ASN A 253 -16.42 -24.25 -18.84
N GLU A 254 -15.37 -24.06 -19.66
CA GLU A 254 -14.89 -25.06 -20.63
C GLU A 254 -14.41 -26.33 -19.92
N SER A 255 -13.65 -26.15 -18.86
CA SER A 255 -13.03 -27.23 -18.07
C SER A 255 -13.82 -27.60 -16.81
N GLY A 256 -14.95 -26.92 -16.57
CA GLY A 256 -15.86 -27.12 -15.45
C GLY A 256 -16.48 -25.80 -14.97
N PHE A 257 -17.55 -25.90 -14.17
CA PHE A 257 -18.16 -24.75 -13.48
C PHE A 257 -17.34 -24.33 -12.24
N VAL A 258 -17.72 -23.21 -11.61
CA VAL A 258 -17.01 -22.60 -10.48
C VAL A 258 -16.67 -23.58 -9.36
N GLU A 259 -17.55 -24.53 -9.03
CA GLU A 259 -17.31 -25.55 -8.01
C GLU A 259 -16.11 -26.47 -8.31
N HIS A 260 -15.81 -26.69 -9.60
CA HIS A 260 -14.67 -27.50 -10.03
C HIS A 260 -13.36 -26.72 -9.86
N THR A 261 -13.37 -25.43 -10.18
CA THR A 261 -12.24 -24.52 -9.92
C THR A 261 -11.98 -24.37 -8.42
N LEU A 262 -13.03 -24.18 -7.61
CA LEU A 262 -12.90 -24.15 -6.14
C LEU A 262 -12.37 -25.48 -5.58
N ALA A 263 -12.83 -26.61 -6.11
CA ALA A 263 -12.31 -27.92 -5.74
C ALA A 263 -10.82 -28.08 -6.11
N ALA A 264 -10.39 -27.56 -7.26
CA ALA A 264 -8.99 -27.60 -7.70
C ALA A 264 -8.06 -26.77 -6.79
N MET A 265 -8.58 -25.74 -6.11
CA MET A 265 -7.81 -24.98 -5.11
C MET A 265 -7.43 -25.82 -3.90
N LYS A 266 -8.20 -26.88 -3.57
CA LYS A 266 -7.97 -27.79 -2.43
C LYS A 266 -7.81 -27.05 -1.09
N GLY A 267 -8.52 -25.93 -0.92
CA GLY A 267 -8.46 -25.09 0.28
C GLY A 267 -7.16 -24.30 0.46
N ARG A 268 -6.26 -24.27 -0.53
CA ARG A 268 -5.04 -23.44 -0.50
C ARG A 268 -5.38 -21.98 -0.75
N THR A 269 -4.55 -21.09 -0.20
CA THR A 269 -4.71 -19.65 -0.34
C THR A 269 -4.62 -19.23 -1.81
N ILE A 270 -5.54 -18.39 -2.26
CA ILE A 270 -5.53 -17.82 -3.61
C ILE A 270 -6.20 -16.44 -3.61
N HIS A 271 -5.70 -15.52 -4.42
CA HIS A 271 -6.31 -14.21 -4.62
C HIS A 271 -7.19 -14.22 -5.88
N THR A 272 -8.49 -14.09 -5.69
CA THR A 272 -9.42 -14.00 -6.84
C THR A 272 -9.50 -12.57 -7.34
N TYR A 273 -9.09 -12.35 -8.57
CA TYR A 273 -9.26 -11.03 -9.18
C TYR A 273 -10.70 -10.82 -9.64
N HIS A 274 -11.13 -9.55 -9.66
CA HIS A 274 -12.43 -9.06 -10.14
C HIS A 274 -13.57 -10.06 -9.91
N THR A 275 -13.70 -10.51 -8.65
CA THR A 275 -14.50 -11.67 -8.22
C THR A 275 -15.99 -11.53 -8.52
N GLU A 276 -16.47 -10.32 -8.78
CA GLU A 276 -17.83 -10.08 -9.27
C GLU A 276 -18.08 -10.75 -10.64
N GLY A 277 -17.06 -10.76 -11.52
CA GLY A 277 -17.07 -11.50 -12.78
C GLY A 277 -17.10 -10.63 -14.05
N ALA A 278 -17.40 -9.34 -14.00
CA ALA A 278 -17.39 -8.48 -15.20
C ALA A 278 -16.01 -8.38 -15.88
N GLY A 279 -14.93 -8.39 -15.10
CA GLY A 279 -13.56 -8.46 -15.62
C GLY A 279 -13.17 -9.85 -16.14
N GLY A 280 -13.99 -10.86 -15.84
CA GLY A 280 -13.84 -12.25 -16.25
C GLY A 280 -13.86 -13.23 -15.07
N GLY A 281 -14.33 -14.44 -15.36
CA GLY A 281 -14.50 -15.53 -14.41
C GLY A 281 -15.79 -16.31 -14.67
N HIS A 282 -15.89 -17.52 -14.09
CA HIS A 282 -17.01 -18.44 -14.27
C HIS A 282 -18.37 -17.72 -14.35
N ALA A 283 -19.00 -17.77 -15.53
CA ALA A 283 -20.29 -17.14 -15.74
C ALA A 283 -21.43 -18.06 -15.28
N PRO A 284 -22.41 -17.56 -14.49
CA PRO A 284 -22.55 -16.19 -13.97
C PRO A 284 -22.11 -16.04 -12.50
N ASP A 285 -21.45 -17.03 -11.91
CA ASP A 285 -21.45 -17.25 -10.45
C ASP A 285 -20.07 -17.34 -9.80
N ILE A 286 -19.01 -16.81 -10.45
CA ILE A 286 -17.68 -16.65 -9.85
C ILE A 286 -17.72 -15.89 -8.51
N ILE A 287 -18.68 -14.99 -8.32
CA ILE A 287 -18.89 -14.26 -7.05
C ILE A 287 -19.09 -15.16 -5.83
N LYS A 288 -19.45 -16.44 -6.02
CA LYS A 288 -19.48 -17.44 -4.94
C LYS A 288 -18.12 -17.61 -4.25
N ALA A 289 -17.01 -17.28 -4.91
CA ALA A 289 -15.66 -17.35 -4.34
C ALA A 289 -15.48 -16.43 -3.13
N CYS A 290 -16.22 -15.31 -3.04
CA CYS A 290 -16.20 -14.40 -1.87
C CYS A 290 -16.60 -15.08 -0.54
N GLY A 291 -17.31 -16.22 -0.61
CA GLY A 291 -17.72 -16.98 0.57
C GLY A 291 -16.70 -18.02 1.03
N GLN A 292 -15.57 -18.18 0.34
CA GLN A 292 -14.58 -19.22 0.63
C GLN A 292 -13.50 -18.69 1.57
N PRO A 293 -13.18 -19.40 2.67
CA PRO A 293 -12.25 -18.91 3.69
C PRO A 293 -10.79 -18.84 3.23
N ASN A 294 -10.43 -19.57 2.18
CA ASN A 294 -9.09 -19.60 1.59
C ASN A 294 -8.93 -18.61 0.42
N VAL A 295 -9.99 -17.87 0.07
CA VAL A 295 -9.98 -16.88 -1.00
C VAL A 295 -9.75 -15.50 -0.40
N LEU A 296 -8.82 -14.76 -1.01
CA LEU A 296 -8.59 -13.34 -0.79
C LEU A 296 -9.26 -12.53 -1.90
#